data_AF-A0A2A9JW12-F1
#
_entry.id   AF-A0A2A9JW12-F1
#
_cell.length_a   1.000
_cell.length_b   1.000
_cell.length_c   1.000
_cell.angle_alpha   90.00
_cell.angle_beta   90.00
_cell.angle_gamma   90.00
#
_symmetry.space_group_name_H-M   'P 1'
#
loop_
_entity.id
_entity.type
_entity.pdbx_description
1 polymer ?
#
loop_
_entity_poly.entity_id
_entity_poly.type
_entity_poly.pdbx_seq_one_letter_code
_entity_poly.pdbx_strand_id
1 'polypeptide(L)'
;MLQGFKDFIMKGNVIDLAVAVIIGAAFGKIVNALVEAVLMPLIAAAVGSPNFDSFAVLTVNGNDVKFGVLLTAIVNFLLIAAAVYFAIVMPMNKMIEARNRRLGIDPAEEEVAADVAVLTEIRDLLAERRGGPTSGTTAL
;
A
#
# COMPACT_ATOMS: atom_id res chain seq x y z
N MET A 1 4.14 -28.38 21.44
CA MET A 1 4.60 -26.99 21.23
C MET A 1 5.12 -26.77 19.81
N LEU A 2 6.19 -27.46 19.36
CA LEU A 2 6.70 -27.30 17.98
C LEU A 2 5.68 -27.64 16.88
N GLN A 3 4.86 -28.69 17.07
CA GLN A 3 3.83 -29.06 16.10
C GLN A 3 2.75 -27.97 15.96
N GLY A 4 2.22 -27.47 17.08
CA GLY A 4 1.24 -26.39 17.09
C GLY A 4 1.78 -25.04 16.57
N PHE A 5 3.08 -24.80 16.71
CA PHE A 5 3.74 -23.64 16.10
C PHE A 5 3.86 -23.79 14.57
N LYS A 6 4.22 -24.99 14.09
CA LYS A 6 4.20 -25.30 12.65
C LYS A 6 2.80 -25.16 12.07
N ASP A 7 1.78 -25.67 12.75
CA ASP A 7 0.37 -25.58 12.31
C ASP A 7 -0.16 -24.14 12.32
N PHE A 8 0.33 -23.30 13.24
CA PHE A 8 0.02 -21.87 13.28
C PHE A 8 0.67 -21.11 12.12
N ILE A 9 1.95 -21.38 11.84
CA ILE A 9 2.70 -20.77 10.74
C ILE A 9 2.17 -21.26 9.38
N MET A 10 1.75 -22.51 9.26
CA MET A 10 1.19 -23.08 8.02
C MET A 10 -0.18 -22.47 7.64
N LYS A 11 -0.79 -21.63 8.49
CA LYS A 11 -1.91 -20.79 8.07
C LYS A 11 -1.39 -19.74 7.08
N GLY A 12 -1.73 -19.90 5.79
CA GLY A 12 -1.21 -19.06 4.69
C GLY A 12 -1.25 -17.55 4.95
N ASN A 13 -2.34 -17.05 5.55
CA ASN A 13 -2.48 -15.64 5.91
C ASN A 13 -1.37 -15.10 6.85
N VAL A 14 -0.75 -15.94 7.68
CA VAL A 14 0.32 -15.52 8.60
C VAL A 14 1.67 -15.41 7.88
N ILE A 15 1.96 -16.32 6.95
CA ILE A 15 3.19 -16.28 6.14
C ILE A 15 3.20 -15.06 5.23
N ASP A 16 2.11 -14.82 4.51
CA ASP A 16 2.04 -13.72 3.55
C ASP A 16 2.17 -12.37 4.27
N LEU A 17 1.51 -12.23 5.42
CA LEU A 17 1.65 -11.05 6.26
C LEU A 17 3.08 -10.90 6.80
N ALA A 18 3.70 -11.98 7.29
CA ALA A 18 5.07 -11.94 7.79
C ALA A 18 6.07 -11.52 6.70
N VAL A 19 5.93 -12.07 5.50
CA VAL A 19 6.76 -11.72 4.34
C VAL A 19 6.55 -10.25 3.96
N ALA A 20 5.30 -9.78 3.90
CA ALA A 20 4.99 -8.39 3.59
C ALA A 20 5.64 -7.42 4.60
N VAL A 21 5.57 -7.72 5.90
CA VAL A 21 6.18 -6.88 6.96
C VAL A 21 7.71 -6.86 6.85
N ILE A 22 8.34 -8.02 6.64
CA ILE A 22 9.81 -8.11 6.52
C ILE A 22 10.30 -7.35 5.29
N ILE A 23 9.64 -7.54 4.14
CA ILE A 23 9.99 -6.85 2.90
C ILE A 23 9.76 -5.34 3.06
N GLY A 24 8.63 -4.92 3.64
CA GLY A 24 8.35 -3.51 3.90
C GLY A 24 9.40 -2.85 4.79
N ALA A 25 9.81 -3.53 5.88
CA ALA A 25 10.85 -3.04 6.77
C ALA A 25 12.23 -2.97 6.11
N ALA A 26 12.60 -3.98 5.31
CA ALA A 26 13.87 -3.98 4.59
C ALA A 26 13.90 -2.89 3.51
N PHE A 27 12.81 -2.75 2.76
CA PHE A 27 12.71 -1.76 1.69
C PHE A 27 12.71 -0.33 2.23
N GLY A 28 12.03 -0.07 3.36
CA GLY A 28 12.07 1.22 4.04
C GLY A 28 13.50 1.66 4.36
N LYS A 29 14.38 0.75 4.77
CA LYS A 29 15.80 1.07 5.00
C LYS A 29 16.54 1.50 3.73
N ILE A 30 16.25 0.86 2.59
CA ILE A 30 16.86 1.22 1.30
C ILE A 30 16.44 2.63 0.90
N VAL A 31 15.16 2.95 1.03
CA VAL A 31 14.65 4.29 0.70
C VAL A 31 15.22 5.33 1.65
N ASN A 32 15.23 5.06 2.95
CA ASN A 32 15.81 5.99 3.92
C ASN A 32 17.30 6.24 3.61
N ALA A 33 18.07 5.20 3.28
CA ALA A 33 19.46 5.37 2.88
C ALA A 33 19.60 6.22 1.62
N LEU A 34 18.73 6.06 0.62
CA LEU A 34 18.74 6.91 -0.58
C LEU A 34 18.43 8.38 -0.23
N VAL A 35 17.42 8.62 0.60
CA VAL A 35 17.01 9.98 0.96
C VAL A 35 18.06 10.65 1.84
N GLU A 36 18.52 9.98 2.89
CA GLU A 36 19.48 10.53 3.86
C GLU A 36 20.90 10.65 3.28
N ALA A 37 21.36 9.69 2.48
CA ALA A 37 22.73 9.69 1.97
C ALA A 37 22.89 10.40 0.62
N VAL A 38 21.82 10.54 -0.18
CA VAL A 38 21.89 11.14 -1.52
C VAL A 38 21.08 12.42 -1.60
N LEU A 39 19.78 12.40 -1.24
CA LEU A 39 18.93 13.58 -1.41
C LEU A 39 19.22 14.68 -0.39
N MET A 40 19.37 14.35 0.89
CA MET A 40 19.62 15.36 1.93
C MET A 40 20.93 16.13 1.71
N PRO A 41 22.08 15.51 1.35
CA PRO A 41 23.29 16.27 1.04
C PRO A 41 23.15 17.17 -0.18
N LEU A 42 22.38 16.76 -1.19
CA LEU A 42 22.11 17.60 -2.36
C LEU A 42 21.23 18.80 -2.00
N ILE A 43 20.23 18.60 -1.15
CA ILE A 43 19.39 19.69 -0.64
C ILE A 43 20.19 20.60 0.29
N ALA A 44 21.05 20.03 1.15
CA ALA A 44 21.97 20.78 2.00
C ALA A 44 22.91 21.66 1.19
N ALA A 45 23.44 21.13 0.07
CA ALA A 45 24.28 21.89 -0.84
C ALA A 45 23.53 23.05 -1.53
N ALA A 46 22.23 22.89 -1.80
CA ALA A 46 21.40 23.91 -2.44
C ALA A 46 20.85 24.97 -1.46
N VAL A 47 20.45 24.57 -0.26
CA VAL A 47 19.76 25.41 0.75
C VAL A 47 20.72 25.88 1.86
N GLY A 48 21.92 25.31 1.93
CA GLY A 48 22.96 25.67 2.89
C GLY A 48 22.84 25.00 4.26
N SER A 49 21.78 24.22 4.50
CA SER A 49 21.61 23.43 5.73
C SER A 49 21.00 22.05 5.44
N PRO A 50 21.55 20.96 5.99
CA PRO A 50 21.00 19.60 5.82
C PRO A 50 19.72 19.35 6.62
N ASN A 51 19.43 20.20 7.61
CA ASN A 51 18.26 20.08 8.47
C ASN A 51 17.78 21.46 8.94
N PHE A 52 16.56 21.50 9.44
CA PHE A 52 15.95 22.70 10.02
C PHE A 52 15.97 22.65 11.55
N ASP A 53 16.76 21.76 12.17
CA ASP A 53 16.73 21.47 13.62
C ASP A 53 17.05 22.67 14.50
N SER A 54 17.82 23.63 13.98
CA SER A 54 18.18 24.90 14.64
C SER A 54 17.14 26.01 14.43
N PHE A 55 16.12 25.78 13.60
CA PHE A 55 15.05 26.72 13.36
C PHE A 55 14.08 26.73 14.54
N ALA A 56 13.76 27.91 15.05
CA ALA A 56 12.82 28.11 16.17
C ALA A 56 13.16 27.29 17.43
N VAL A 57 14.39 27.44 17.96
CA VAL A 57 14.72 26.94 19.30
C VAL A 57 14.14 27.89 20.35
N LEU A 58 13.23 27.41 21.17
CA LEU A 58 12.66 28.14 22.30
C LEU A 58 13.17 27.52 23.60
N THR A 59 14.01 28.22 24.35
CA THR A 59 14.47 27.75 25.67
C THR A 59 13.45 28.16 26.72
N VAL A 60 12.75 27.19 27.31
CA VAL A 60 11.78 27.41 28.39
C VAL A 60 12.25 26.65 29.63
N ASN A 61 12.47 27.36 30.74
CA ASN A 61 12.94 26.77 32.01
C ASN A 61 14.20 25.91 31.86
N GLY A 62 15.15 26.32 31.02
CA GLY A 62 16.41 25.59 30.80
C GLY A 62 16.29 24.36 29.90
N ASN A 63 15.11 24.08 29.33
CA ASN A 63 14.91 23.04 28.32
C ASN A 63 14.75 23.68 26.93
N ASP A 64 15.54 23.20 25.96
CA ASP A 64 15.46 23.65 24.58
C ASP A 64 14.32 22.91 23.85
N VAL A 65 13.25 23.64 23.52
CA VAL A 65 12.20 23.15 22.63
C VAL A 65 12.59 23.47 21.20
N LYS A 66 13.02 22.45 20.45
CA LYS A 66 13.47 22.58 19.07
C LYS A 66 12.34 22.24 18.10
N PHE A 67 11.51 23.22 17.75
CA PHE A 67 10.44 23.05 16.76
C PHE A 67 10.97 22.68 15.37
N GLY A 68 12.21 23.08 15.08
CA GLY A 68 12.94 22.73 13.87
C GLY A 68 13.05 21.23 13.59
N VAL A 69 13.14 20.40 14.63
CA VAL A 69 13.25 18.93 14.48
C VAL A 69 11.96 18.34 13.88
N LEU A 70 10.80 18.88 14.26
CA LEU A 70 9.53 18.46 13.69
C LEU A 70 9.43 18.85 12.20
N LEU A 71 9.90 20.05 11.84
CA LEU A 71 9.93 20.50 10.46
C LEU A 71 10.86 19.62 9.60
N THR A 72 12.06 19.32 10.10
CA THR A 72 12.98 18.38 9.46
C THR A 72 12.32 17.02 9.24
N ALA A 73 11.61 16.48 10.24
CA ALA A 73 10.93 15.20 10.13
C ALA A 73 9.83 15.21 9.06
N ILE A 74 9.03 16.28 8.97
CA ILE A 74 7.99 16.44 7.95
C ILE A 74 8.61 16.50 6.55
N VAL A 75 9.67 17.29 6.37
CA VAL A 75 10.35 17.39 5.08
C VAL A 75 10.95 16.06 4.67
N ASN A 76 11.63 15.35 5.60
CA ASN A 76 12.18 14.03 5.32
C ASN A 76 11.09 13.03 4.94
N PHE A 77 9.97 13.01 5.66
CA PHE A 77 8.81 12.17 5.32
C PHE A 77 8.29 12.45 3.91
N LEU A 78 8.14 13.72 3.52
CA LEU A 78 7.72 14.10 2.17
C LEU A 78 8.72 13.66 1.11
N LEU A 79 10.02 13.76 1.38
CA LEU A 79 11.07 13.29 0.45
C LEU A 79 11.05 11.77 0.29
N ILE A 80 10.92 11.02 1.38
CA ILE A 80 10.76 9.55 1.34
C ILE A 80 9.50 9.18 0.56
N ALA A 81 8.36 9.81 0.85
CA ALA A 81 7.11 9.56 0.14
C ALA A 81 7.24 9.86 -1.36
N ALA A 82 7.87 10.98 -1.72
CA ALA A 82 8.14 11.34 -3.11
C ALA A 82 9.08 10.33 -3.79
N ALA A 83 10.16 9.92 -3.12
CA ALA A 83 11.09 8.93 -3.65
C ALA A 83 10.42 7.58 -3.90
N VAL A 84 9.61 7.08 -2.96
CA VAL A 84 8.82 5.83 -3.14
C VAL A 84 7.84 5.97 -4.29
N TYR A 85 7.12 7.10 -4.35
CA TYR A 85 6.13 7.33 -5.39
C TYR A 85 6.77 7.35 -6.78
N PHE A 86 7.86 8.11 -6.97
CA PHE A 86 8.53 8.22 -8.27
C PHE A 86 9.30 6.96 -8.65
N ALA A 87 9.95 6.27 -7.70
CA ALA A 87 10.79 5.12 -8.00
C ALA A 87 10.02 3.80 -8.13
N ILE A 88 8.85 3.66 -7.50
CA ILE A 88 8.09 2.40 -7.46
C ILE A 88 6.69 2.59 -8.02
N VAL A 89 5.90 3.48 -7.42
CA VAL A 89 4.47 3.59 -7.72
C VAL A 89 4.26 4.04 -9.16
N MET A 90 4.98 5.07 -9.59
CA MET A 90 4.92 5.59 -10.96
C MET A 90 5.31 4.56 -12.03
N PRO A 91 6.47 3.87 -11.96
CA PRO A 91 6.82 2.86 -12.95
C PRO A 91 5.93 1.63 -12.86
N MET A 92 5.52 1.19 -11.67
CA MET A 92 4.56 0.08 -11.53
C MET A 92 3.22 0.43 -12.18
N ASN A 93 2.66 1.60 -11.87
CA ASN A 93 1.40 2.04 -12.48
C ASN A 93 1.53 2.12 -14.01
N LYS A 94 2.63 2.69 -14.52
CA LYS A 94 2.89 2.76 -15.97
C LYS A 94 3.03 1.38 -16.62
N MET A 95 3.68 0.43 -15.96
CA MET A 95 3.82 -0.94 -16.46
C MET A 95 2.48 -1.69 -16.44
N ILE A 96 1.69 -1.53 -15.38
CA ILE A 96 0.35 -2.12 -15.25
C ILE A 96 -0.57 -1.55 -16.33
N GLU A 97 -0.59 -0.23 -16.52
CA GLU A 97 -1.35 0.42 -17.60
C GLU A 97 -0.90 -0.04 -18.99
N ALA A 98 0.41 -0.18 -19.22
CA ALA A 98 0.93 -0.66 -20.50
C ALA A 98 0.59 -2.13 -20.77
N ARG A 99 0.57 -2.97 -19.73
CA ARG A 99 0.14 -4.37 -19.80
C ARG A 99 -1.36 -4.46 -20.08
N ASN A 100 -2.18 -3.71 -19.34
CA ASN A 100 -3.63 -3.70 -19.48
C ASN A 100 -4.03 -3.21 -20.89
N ARG A 101 -3.34 -2.19 -21.43
CA ARG A 101 -3.53 -1.70 -22.81
C ARG A 101 -3.15 -2.74 -23.88
N ARG A 102 -2.14 -3.58 -23.62
CA ARG A 102 -1.73 -4.66 -24.55
C ARG A 102 -2.67 -5.85 -24.54
N LEU A 103 -3.34 -6.10 -23.41
CA LEU A 103 -4.23 -7.24 -23.22
C LEU A 103 -5.71 -6.88 -23.43
N GLY A 104 -6.04 -5.60 -23.62
CA GLY A 104 -7.43 -5.15 -23.77
C GLY A 104 -8.27 -5.31 -22.50
N ILE A 105 -7.61 -5.50 -21.36
CA ILE A 105 -8.24 -5.67 -20.04
C ILE A 105 -8.58 -4.26 -19.57
N ASP A 106 -9.88 -3.95 -19.48
CA ASP A 106 -10.34 -2.71 -18.86
C ASP A 106 -10.01 -2.82 -17.36
N PRO A 107 -9.29 -1.88 -16.73
CA PRO A 107 -9.02 -1.92 -15.30
C PRO A 107 -10.30 -1.93 -14.43
N ALA A 108 -11.48 -1.67 -15.02
CA ALA A 108 -12.78 -1.91 -14.38
C ALA A 108 -13.14 -3.39 -14.23
N GLU A 109 -12.53 -4.27 -15.04
CA GLU A 109 -12.51 -5.73 -14.88
C GLU A 109 -11.28 -6.12 -14.06
N GLU A 110 -11.17 -5.64 -12.81
CA GLU A 110 -10.41 -6.41 -11.83
C GLU A 110 -10.98 -7.82 -11.86
N GLU A 111 -10.13 -8.82 -12.13
CA GLU A 111 -10.50 -10.23 -12.21
C GLU A 111 -11.52 -10.51 -11.12
N VAL A 112 -12.79 -10.63 -11.53
CA VAL A 112 -13.89 -10.83 -10.60
C VAL A 112 -13.50 -12.10 -9.88
N ALA A 113 -13.13 -11.98 -8.59
CA ALA A 113 -12.58 -13.10 -7.84
C ALA A 113 -13.48 -14.31 -8.12
N ALA A 114 -12.91 -15.49 -8.35
CA ALA A 114 -13.68 -16.64 -8.86
C ALA A 114 -14.99 -16.86 -8.07
N ASP A 115 -14.95 -16.59 -6.77
CA ASP A 115 -16.11 -16.56 -5.88
C ASP A 115 -17.18 -15.53 -6.29
N VAL A 116 -16.80 -14.30 -6.59
CA VAL A 116 -17.68 -13.23 -7.08
C VAL A 116 -18.26 -13.57 -8.46
N ALA A 117 -17.50 -14.25 -9.33
CA ALA A 117 -18.01 -14.71 -10.62
C ALA A 117 -19.10 -15.79 -10.42
N VAL A 118 -18.83 -16.78 -9.57
CA VAL A 118 -19.81 -17.82 -9.19
C VAL A 118 -21.04 -17.20 -8.52
N LEU A 119 -20.87 -16.21 -7.65
CA LEU A 119 -22.00 -15.51 -7.01
C LEU A 119 -22.85 -14.74 -8.01
N THR A 120 -22.24 -14.21 -9.07
CA THR A 120 -22.94 -13.55 -10.17
C THR A 120 -23.77 -14.57 -10.96
N GLU A 121 -23.20 -15.73 -11.29
CA GLU A 121 -23.92 -16.83 -11.93
C GLU A 121 -25.09 -17.33 -11.05
N ILE A 122 -24.88 -17.51 -9.74
CA ILE A 122 -25.94 -17.91 -8.80
C ILE A 122 -27.06 -16.88 -8.75
N ARG A 123 -26.72 -15.58 -8.71
CA ARG A 123 -27.71 -14.48 -8.73
C ARG A 123 -28.56 -14.57 -10.00
N ASP A 124 -27.93 -14.79 -11.14
CA ASP A 124 -28.61 -14.80 -12.43
C ASP A 124 -29.53 -16.03 -12.56
N LEU A 125 -29.07 -17.21 -12.14
CA LEU A 125 -29.88 -18.43 -12.05
C LEU A 125 -31.07 -18.28 -11.09
N LEU A 126 -30.90 -17.58 -9.96
CA LEU A 126 -31.99 -17.31 -9.03
C LEU A 126 -32.99 -16.28 -9.57
N ALA A 127 -32.52 -15.26 -10.29
CA ALA A 127 -33.38 -14.28 -10.95
C ALA A 127 -34.25 -14.95 -12.02
N GLU A 128 -33.66 -15.84 -12.81
CA GLU A 128 -34.36 -16.62 -13.83
C GLU A 128 -35.40 -17.57 -13.20
N ARG A 129 -35.06 -18.25 -12.10
CA ARG A 129 -35.99 -19.13 -11.37
C ARG A 129 -37.14 -18.37 -10.69
N ARG A 130 -36.91 -17.12 -10.27
CA ARG A 130 -37.93 -16.26 -9.65
C ARG A 130 -38.87 -15.62 -10.67
N GLY A 131 -38.46 -15.55 -11.94
CA GLY A 131 -39.27 -15.09 -13.08
C GLY A 131 -40.02 -16.20 -13.84
N GLY A 132 -39.77 -17.47 -13.52
CA GLY A 132 -40.47 -18.61 -14.13
C GLY A 132 -41.95 -18.66 -13.73
N PRO A 133 -42.86 -19.13 -14.62
CA PRO A 133 -44.30 -19.06 -14.41
C PRO A 133 -44.66 -19.77 -13.10
N THR A 134 -45.46 -19.10 -12.28
CA THR A 134 -46.16 -19.73 -11.17
C THR A 134 -46.92 -20.91 -11.77
N SER A 135 -46.40 -22.13 -11.57
CA SER A 135 -47.10 -23.36 -11.89
C SER A 135 -48.39 -23.32 -11.10
N GLY A 136 -49.45 -22.87 -11.77
CA GLY A 136 -50.78 -22.73 -11.22
C GLY A 136 -51.19 -24.09 -10.68
N THR A 137 -51.22 -24.18 -9.35
CA THR A 137 -52.02 -25.15 -8.62
C THR A 137 -53.48 -24.94 -9.04
N THR A 138 -53.90 -25.60 -10.12
CA THR A 138 -55.30 -25.92 -10.31
C THR A 138 -55.49 -27.29 -9.69
N ALA A 139 -55.81 -27.27 -8.40
CA ALA A 139 -56.44 -28.38 -7.72
C ALA A 139 -57.85 -28.56 -8.31
N LEU A 140 -58.18 -29.82 -8.62
CA LEU A 140 -59.49 -30.48 -8.60
C LEU A 140 -60.73 -29.68 -9.02
#